data_AF-A0A9E5BUW8-F1
#
_entry.id   AF-A0A9E5BUW8-F1
#
_cell.length_a   1.000
_cell.length_b   1.000
_cell.length_c   1.000
_cell.angle_alpha   90.00
_cell.angle_beta   90.00
_cell.angle_gamma   90.00
#
_symmetry.space_group_name_H-M   'P 1'
#
loop_
_entity.id
_entity.type
_entity.pdbx_description
1 polymer ?
#
loop_
_entity_poly.entity_id
_entity_poly.type
_entity_poly.pdbx_seq_one_letter_code
_entity_poly.pdbx_strand_id
1 'polypeptide(L)'
;HFFNLRSELYDALRARFEEQTIIIPNDDDLIGQLAAIRVEYTSRGQLKVEPKETMRRRSLPSPDKADALLLAFAPIPPRNNFKAWLGPAAVPLPSGRG
;
A
#
# COMPACT_ATOMS: atom_id res chain seq x y z
N HIS A 1 -1.41 -7.59 16.09
CA HIS A 1 -1.37 -6.10 16.09
C HIS A 1 -0.34 -5.66 15.06
N PHE A 2 -0.63 -4.64 14.25
CA PHE A 2 0.21 -4.24 13.11
C PHE A 2 0.92 -2.91 13.38
N PHE A 3 2.08 -2.70 12.77
CA PHE A 3 2.81 -1.44 12.90
C PHE A 3 2.21 -0.33 12.04
N ASN A 4 1.68 -0.67 10.86
CA ASN A 4 1.05 0.25 9.93
C ASN A 4 0.06 -0.48 9.00
N LEU A 5 -0.74 0.28 8.25
CA LEU A 5 -1.71 -0.25 7.28
C LEU A 5 -1.04 -1.16 6.23
N ARG A 6 0.14 -0.80 5.73
CA ARG A 6 0.89 -1.64 4.78
C ARG A 6 1.09 -3.05 5.35
N SER A 7 1.47 -3.17 6.61
CA SER A 7 1.73 -4.45 7.26
C SER A 7 0.46 -5.30 7.40
N GLU A 8 -0.66 -4.66 7.72
CA GLU A 8 -1.97 -5.29 7.77
C GLU A 8 -2.40 -5.81 6.39
N LEU A 9 -2.25 -4.99 5.34
CA LEU A 9 -2.61 -5.40 3.97
C LEU A 9 -1.77 -6.57 3.49
N TYR A 10 -0.48 -6.62 3.85
CA TYR A 10 0.40 -7.72 3.45
C TYR A 10 0.04 -9.03 4.15
N ASP A 11 -0.37 -8.95 5.41
CA ASP A 11 -0.87 -10.11 6.15
C ASP A 11 -2.18 -10.63 5.52
N ALA A 12 -3.09 -9.73 5.14
CA ALA A 12 -4.31 -10.09 4.41
C ALA A 12 -4.01 -10.71 3.03
N LEU A 13 -3.03 -10.17 2.30
CA LEU A 13 -2.60 -10.72 1.01
C LEU A 13 -1.98 -12.11 1.18
N ARG A 14 -1.18 -12.31 2.23
CA ARG A 14 -0.60 -13.61 2.58
C ARG A 14 -1.69 -14.64 2.89
N ALA A 15 -2.68 -14.28 3.72
CA ALA A 15 -3.79 -15.16 4.02
C ALA A 15 -4.53 -15.61 2.75
N ARG A 16 -4.72 -14.71 1.79
CA ARG A 16 -5.31 -15.06 0.48
C ARG A 16 -4.51 -16.09 -0.31
N PHE A 17 -3.18 -16.00 -0.27
CA PHE A 17 -2.30 -17.01 -0.89
C PHE A 17 -2.39 -18.36 -0.15
N GLU A 18 -2.42 -18.35 1.18
CA GLU A 18 -2.53 -19.57 2.01
C GLU A 18 -3.89 -20.26 1.81
N GLU A 19 -4.97 -19.49 1.71
CA GLU A 19 -6.32 -19.97 1.41
C GLU A 19 -6.55 -20.28 -0.07
N GLN A 20 -5.55 -20.06 -0.93
CA GLN A 20 -5.62 -20.25 -2.38
C GLN A 20 -6.78 -19.48 -3.06
N THR A 21 -7.16 -18.33 -2.50
CA THR A 21 -8.24 -17.48 -3.05
C THR A 21 -7.76 -16.57 -4.18
N ILE A 22 -6.45 -16.48 -4.40
CA ILE A 22 -5.82 -15.71 -5.46
C ILE A 22 -4.77 -16.54 -6.20
N ILE A 23 -4.61 -16.24 -7.48
CA ILE A 23 -3.55 -16.76 -8.34
C ILE A 23 -2.86 -15.58 -9.03
N ILE A 24 -1.54 -15.69 -9.21
CA ILE A 24 -0.74 -14.70 -9.91
C ILE A 24 -0.19 -15.29 -11.21
N PRO A 25 0.05 -14.47 -12.24
CA PRO A 25 0.72 -14.94 -13.45
C PRO A 25 2.14 -15.43 -13.14
N ASN A 26 2.67 -16.29 -14.01
CA ASN A 26 4.06 -16.74 -13.94
C ASN A 26 5.01 -15.63 -14.39
N ASP A 27 5.19 -14.62 -13.55
CA ASP A 27 6.06 -13.45 -13.74
C ASP A 27 7.18 -13.50 -12.70
N ASP A 28 8.40 -13.78 -13.16
CA ASP A 28 9.57 -13.97 -12.30
C ASP A 28 9.90 -12.73 -11.46
N ASP A 29 9.65 -11.52 -11.98
CA ASP A 29 9.89 -10.30 -11.20
C ASP A 29 8.87 -10.18 -10.07
N LEU A 30 7.58 -10.45 -10.34
CA LEU A 30 6.53 -10.39 -9.32
C LEU A 30 6.80 -11.42 -8.23
N ILE A 31 7.11 -12.67 -8.63
CA ILE A 31 7.43 -13.76 -7.71
C ILE A 31 8.69 -13.41 -6.90
N GLY A 32 9.74 -12.92 -7.56
CA GLY A 32 10.98 -12.48 -6.91
C GLY A 32 10.75 -11.33 -5.92
N GLN A 33 9.93 -10.34 -6.29
CA GLN A 33 9.56 -9.23 -5.40
C GLN A 33 8.77 -9.72 -4.19
N LEU A 34 7.78 -10.61 -4.36
CA LEU A 34 7.01 -11.17 -3.26
C LEU A 34 7.90 -12.00 -2.31
N ALA A 35 8.79 -12.83 -2.86
CA ALA A 35 9.70 -13.67 -2.08
C ALA A 35 10.79 -12.86 -1.34
N ALA A 36 11.17 -11.70 -1.87
CA ALA A 36 12.22 -10.86 -1.27
C ALA A 36 11.75 -10.02 -0.08
N ILE A 37 10.43 -9.85 0.09
CA ILE A 37 9.86 -9.02 1.16
C ILE A 37 10.08 -9.70 2.50
N ARG A 38 10.63 -8.92 3.45
CA ARG A 38 10.82 -9.37 4.83
C ARG A 38 9.77 -8.77 5.75
N VAL A 39 9.41 -9.57 6.75
CA VAL A 39 8.53 -9.18 7.84
C VAL A 39 9.33 -9.23 9.13
N GLU A 40 9.26 -8.17 9.92
CA GLU A 40 9.91 -8.05 11.21
C GLU A 40 8.87 -7.82 12.30
N TYR A 41 9.19 -8.23 13.53
CA TYR A 41 8.38 -7.90 14.70
C TYR A 41 9.06 -6.80 15.49
N THR A 42 8.31 -5.74 15.81
CA THR A 42 8.82 -4.69 16.70
C THR A 42 8.94 -5.20 18.13
N SER A 43 9.69 -4.49 18.98
CA SER A 43 9.79 -4.80 20.42
C SER A 43 8.45 -4.79 21.16
N ARG A 44 7.41 -4.22 20.56
CA ARG A 44 6.02 -4.22 21.06
C ARG A 44 5.18 -5.39 20.50
N GLY A 45 5.80 -6.35 19.82
CA GLY A 45 5.13 -7.50 19.20
C GLY A 45 4.29 -7.15 17.97
N GLN A 46 4.54 -6.00 17.32
CA GLN A 46 3.78 -5.60 16.14
C GLN A 46 4.43 -6.12 14.86
N LEU A 47 3.62 -6.65 13.94
CA LEU A 47 4.08 -7.05 12.62
C LEU A 47 4.40 -5.79 11.79
N LYS A 48 5.62 -5.73 11.28
CA LYS A 48 6.14 -4.63 10.46
C LYS A 48 6.75 -5.20 9.18
N VAL A 49 6.15 -4.88 8.05
CA VAL A 49 6.73 -5.20 6.74
C VAL A 49 7.87 -4.23 6.43
N GLU A 50 8.96 -4.76 5.87
CA GLU A 50 10.13 -4.01 5.44
C GLU A 50 9.73 -2.84 4.51
N PRO A 51 10.15 -1.59 4.82
CA PRO A 51 9.84 -0.46 3.95
C PRO A 51 10.59 -0.53 2.61
N LYS A 52 10.07 0.18 1.60
CA LYS A 52 10.72 0.27 0.27
C LYS A 52 12.17 0.74 0.34
N GLU A 53 12.45 1.67 1.26
CA GLU A 53 13.79 2.25 1.42
C GLU A 53 14.83 1.23 1.90
N THR A 54 14.45 0.29 2.77
CA THR A 54 15.34 -0.79 3.23
C THR A 54 15.57 -1.83 2.15
N MET A 55 14.57 -2.12 1.30
CA MET A 55 14.79 -2.99 0.12
C MET A 55 15.78 -2.35 -0.86
N ARG A 56 15.66 -1.05 -1.14
CA ARG A 56 16.61 -0.31 -1.97
C ARG A 56 18.03 -0.33 -1.39
N ARG A 57 18.17 -0.17 -0.07
CA ARG A 57 19.47 -0.27 0.63
C ARG A 57 20.13 -1.65 0.48
N ARG A 58 19.33 -2.70 0.25
CA ARG A 58 19.81 -4.07 -0.01
C ARG A 58 20.09 -4.36 -1.48
N SER A 59 20.14 -3.32 -2.32
CA SER A 59 20.31 -3.43 -3.77
C SER A 59 19.22 -4.27 -4.46
N LEU A 60 18.05 -4.38 -3.84
CA LEU A 60 16.89 -5.03 -4.44
C LEU A 60 16.06 -4.00 -5.20
N PRO A 61 15.49 -4.38 -6.36
CA PRO A 61 14.55 -3.52 -7.06
C PRO A 61 13.35 -3.19 -6.16
N SER A 62 12.78 -2.00 -6.38
CA SER A 62 11.59 -1.56 -5.67
C SER A 62 10.45 -2.59 -5.91
N PRO A 63 9.70 -3.01 -4.87
CA PRO A 63 8.67 -4.04 -4.98
C PRO A 63 7.38 -3.46 -5.59
N ASP A 64 7.48 -2.79 -6.73
CA ASP A 64 6.37 -2.02 -7.28
C ASP A 64 5.26 -2.91 -7.84
N LYS A 65 5.58 -4.09 -8.39
CA LYS A 65 4.56 -5.07 -8.83
C LYS A 65 3.86 -5.70 -7.61
N ALA A 66 4.61 -6.05 -6.57
CA ALA A 66 4.04 -6.59 -5.33
C ALA A 66 3.15 -5.57 -4.59
N ASP A 67 3.57 -4.31 -4.52
CA ASP A 67 2.75 -3.23 -3.95
C ASP A 67 1.51 -2.92 -4.81
N ALA A 68 1.62 -2.99 -6.14
CA ALA A 68 0.46 -2.84 -7.00
C ALA A 68 -0.57 -3.95 -6.75
N LEU A 69 -0.11 -5.20 -6.62
CA LEU A 69 -0.96 -6.33 -6.26
C LEU A 69 -1.62 -6.13 -4.89
N LEU A 70 -0.84 -5.71 -3.88
CA LEU A 70 -1.32 -5.40 -2.54
C LEU A 70 -2.47 -4.37 -2.57
N LEU A 71 -2.27 -3.28 -3.30
CA LEU A 71 -3.26 -2.20 -3.40
C LEU A 71 -4.50 -2.63 -4.20
N ALA A 72 -4.37 -3.55 -5.15
CA ALA A 72 -5.51 -4.11 -5.87
C ALA A 72 -6.47 -4.88 -4.95
N PHE A 73 -5.96 -5.47 -3.86
CA PHE A 73 -6.75 -6.17 -2.84
C PHE A 73 -7.04 -5.33 -1.60
N ALA A 74 -6.57 -4.08 -1.56
CA ALA A 74 -6.82 -3.20 -0.42
C ALA A 74 -8.31 -2.82 -0.35
N PRO A 75 -8.89 -2.74 0.86
CA PRO A 75 -10.26 -2.32 1.01
C PRO A 75 -10.40 -0.87 0.55
N ILE A 76 -11.48 -0.59 -0.19
CA ILE A 76 -11.82 0.77 -0.59
C ILE A 76 -12.29 1.49 0.68
N PRO A 77 -11.59 2.55 1.13
CA PRO A 77 -12.05 3.30 2.29
C PRO A 77 -13.42 3.91 1.97
N PRO A 78 -14.34 3.98 2.95
CA PRO A 78 -15.62 4.64 2.75
C PRO A 78 -15.39 6.07 2.23
N ARG A 79 -16.20 6.51 1.26
CA ARG A 79 -16.06 7.80 0.57
C ARG A 79 -16.30 9.02 1.48
N ASN A 80 -16.39 8.84 2.79
CA ASN A 80 -16.79 9.87 3.72
C ASN A 80 -15.56 10.69 4.14
N ASN A 81 -15.56 11.95 3.70
CA ASN A 81 -14.63 13.04 4.02
C ASN A 81 -13.32 13.12 3.20
N PHE A 82 -13.42 13.03 1.87
CA PHE A 82 -12.38 13.66 1.04
C PHE A 82 -12.42 15.16 1.29
N LYS A 83 -11.41 15.70 1.97
CA LYS A 83 -11.12 17.13 1.88
C LYS A 83 -10.48 17.33 0.52
N ALA A 84 -11.30 17.39 -0.52
CA ALA A 84 -10.83 17.75 -1.85
C ALA A 84 -10.05 19.06 -1.70
N TRP A 85 -8.78 19.04 -2.08
CA TRP A 85 -8.01 20.27 -2.15
C TRP A 85 -8.58 21.08 -3.31
N LEU A 86 -9.44 22.05 -2.98
CA LEU A 86 -10.13 22.91 -3.95
C LEU A 86 -9.24 24.10 -4.41
N GLY A 87 -7.93 23.96 -4.30
CA GLY A 87 -6.99 25.07 -4.46
C GLY A 87 -6.91 25.98 -3.24
N PRO A 88 -5.99 26.96 -3.23
CA PRO A 88 -6.00 28.03 -2.24
C PRO A 88 -7.31 28.82 -2.38
N ALA A 89 -8.04 28.96 -1.27
CA ALA A 89 -9.39 29.47 -1.19
C ALA A 89 -9.72 30.71 -2.05
N ALA A 90 -10.92 30.69 -2.64
CA ALA A 90 -11.79 31.84 -2.89
C ALA A 90 -11.20 33.00 -3.74
N VAL A 91 -11.25 32.88 -5.07
CA VAL A 91 -11.46 34.08 -5.88
C VAL A 91 -12.95 34.44 -5.73
N PRO A 92 -13.32 35.54 -5.02
CA PRO A 92 -14.70 35.99 -5.04
C PRO A 92 -15.08 36.32 -6.48
N LEU A 93 -16.19 35.75 -6.98
CA LEU A 93 -16.74 36.11 -8.28
C LEU A 93 -17.02 37.63 -8.28
N PRO A 94 -16.65 38.37 -9.33
CA PRO A 94 -16.97 39.79 -9.40
C PRO A 94 -18.49 39.96 -9.38
N SER A 95 -19.01 40.67 -8.38
CA SER A 95 -20.40 41.10 -8.36
C SER A 95 -20.63 42.03 -9.55
N GLY A 96 -21.50 41.61 -10.47
CA GLY A 96 -21.92 42.43 -11.59
C GLY A 96 -22.53 43.72 -11.06
N ARG A 97 -21.93 44.86 -11.40
CA ARG A 97 -22.57 46.17 -11.31
C ARG A 97 -23.67 46.22 -12.37
N GLY A 98 -24.92 46.26 -11.93
CA GLY A 98 -26.00 46.96 -12.62
C GLY A 98 -25.95 48.44 -12.27
#